data_AF-A0A7C6KVA0-F1
#
_entry.id   AF-A0A7C6KVA0-F1
#
_cell.length_a   1.000
_cell.length_b   1.000
_cell.length_c   1.000
_cell.angle_alpha   90.00
_cell.angle_beta   90.00
_cell.angle_gamma   90.00
#
_symmetry.space_group_name_H-M   'P 1'
#
loop_
_entity.id
_entity.type
_entity.pdbx_description
1 polymer ?
#
loop_
_entity_poly.entity_id
_entity_poly.type
_entity_poly.pdbx_seq_one_letter_code
_entity_poly.pdbx_strand_id
1 'polypeptide(L)'
;MFNLILKDIFLLKKTILASAAYIVFFLFVFRQSGITVFPAVMVAISYMLILSGCAYENKNNSDLMLNSLPIPRSRIVAAKYLSIFVFLGWGMIIYLIVVKLFSMIKLPIEISPLSLEDLIGAIFAVSFLNSIYLPIFFKFGYIKSRIINVFIFLLIFFGFSNGVKFFIDNQNNLSLFSKQATNFQLALGIIIAALVFFLISYFISLKFYKNREF
;
A
#
# COMPACT_ATOMS: atom_id res chain seq x y z
N MET A 1 16.24 8.38 11.97
CA MET A 1 15.05 7.82 11.26
C MET A 1 15.38 6.51 10.58
N PHE A 2 16.54 6.40 9.91
CA PHE A 2 17.01 5.14 9.32
C PHE A 2 16.94 3.94 10.27
N ASN A 3 17.40 4.07 11.52
CA ASN A 3 17.34 2.98 12.50
C ASN A 3 15.92 2.49 12.83
N LEU A 4 14.90 3.37 12.76
CA LEU A 4 13.49 2.98 12.97
C LEU A 4 12.97 2.13 11.81
N ILE A 5 13.32 2.51 10.57
CA ILE A 5 12.97 1.74 9.37
C ILE A 5 13.70 0.40 9.38
N LEU A 6 14.97 0.38 9.80
CA LEU A 6 15.79 -0.82 9.87
C LEU A 6 15.26 -1.80 10.92
N LYS A 7 14.77 -1.29 12.06
CA LYS A 7 14.00 -2.06 13.05
C LYS A 7 12.78 -2.71 12.41
N ASP A 8 11.99 -1.97 11.62
CA ASP A 8 10.81 -2.53 10.93
C ASP A 8 11.19 -3.66 9.96
N ILE A 9 12.26 -3.48 9.17
CA ILE A 9 12.77 -4.50 8.24
C ILE A 9 13.20 -5.77 8.99
N PHE A 10 13.93 -5.63 10.11
CA PHE A 10 14.36 -6.79 10.89
C PHE A 10 13.20 -7.53 11.55
N LEU A 11 12.23 -6.79 12.09
CA LEU A 11 11.00 -7.39 12.65
C LEU A 11 10.22 -8.16 11.57
N LEU A 12 10.25 -7.68 10.33
CA LEU A 12 9.48 -8.24 9.21
C LEU A 12 10.27 -9.21 8.33
N LYS A 13 11.50 -9.61 8.68
CA LYS A 13 12.34 -10.47 7.82
C LYS A 13 11.62 -11.76 7.37
N LYS A 14 10.89 -12.40 8.28
CA LYS A 14 10.12 -13.63 7.97
C LYS A 14 8.89 -13.35 7.10
N THR A 15 8.18 -12.26 7.34
CA THR A 15 7.00 -11.86 6.54
C THR A 15 7.40 -11.35 5.17
N ILE A 16 8.57 -10.73 5.05
CA ILE A 16 9.20 -10.35 3.78
C ILE A 16 9.47 -11.61 2.93
N LEU A 17 10.04 -12.67 3.52
CA LEU A 17 10.20 -13.93 2.81
C LEU A 17 8.84 -14.51 2.38
N ALA A 18 7.84 -14.48 3.27
CA ALA A 18 6.48 -14.95 2.96
C ALA A 18 5.81 -14.12 1.84
N SER A 19 6.13 -12.84 1.70
CA SER A 19 5.59 -11.99 0.64
C SER A 19 6.00 -12.45 -0.75
N ALA A 20 7.18 -13.07 -0.91
CA ALA A 20 7.61 -13.66 -2.17
C ALA A 20 6.74 -14.84 -2.60
N ALA A 21 6.38 -15.71 -1.65
CA ALA A 21 5.44 -16.81 -1.92
C ALA A 21 4.03 -16.29 -2.29
N TYR A 22 3.60 -15.20 -1.66
CA TYR A 22 2.33 -14.53 -1.97
C TYR A 22 2.31 -13.93 -3.38
N ILE A 23 3.41 -13.34 -3.86
CA ILE A 23 3.52 -12.85 -5.24
C ILE A 23 3.28 -13.98 -6.24
N VAL A 24 3.94 -15.12 -6.03
CA VAL A 24 3.77 -16.31 -6.87
C VAL A 24 2.32 -16.78 -6.87
N PHE A 25 1.69 -16.85 -5.70
CA PHE A 25 0.29 -17.24 -5.56
C PHE A 25 -0.65 -16.30 -6.32
N PHE A 26 -0.50 -14.98 -6.16
CA PHE A 26 -1.37 -14.01 -6.84
C PHE A 26 -1.16 -13.96 -8.36
N LEU A 27 0.07 -14.14 -8.84
CA LEU A 27 0.34 -14.30 -10.27
C LEU A 27 -0.42 -15.49 -10.87
N PHE A 28 -0.54 -16.59 -10.12
CA PHE A 28 -1.28 -17.76 -10.54
C PHE A 28 -2.80 -17.52 -10.54
N VAL A 29 -3.34 -16.89 -9.48
CA VAL A 29 -4.78 -16.60 -9.35
C VAL A 29 -5.27 -15.61 -10.40
N PHE A 30 -4.52 -14.53 -10.64
CA PHE A 30 -4.96 -13.45 -11.52
C PHE A 30 -4.64 -13.69 -13.00
N ARG A 31 -4.03 -14.83 -13.37
CA ARG A 31 -3.65 -15.17 -14.74
C ARG A 31 -4.78 -15.02 -15.77
N GLN A 32 -6.03 -15.30 -15.39
CA GLN A 32 -7.19 -15.24 -16.30
C GLN A 32 -8.05 -13.99 -16.13
N SER A 33 -7.69 -13.09 -15.21
CA SER A 33 -8.62 -12.06 -14.72
C SER A 33 -8.75 -10.81 -15.61
N GLY A 34 -7.92 -10.65 -16.66
CA GLY A 34 -7.91 -9.45 -17.52
C GLY A 34 -7.56 -8.14 -16.80
N ILE A 35 -7.38 -8.17 -15.47
CA ILE A 35 -6.97 -7.05 -14.62
C ILE A 35 -5.44 -6.96 -14.67
N THR A 36 -4.90 -5.75 -14.66
CA THR A 36 -3.46 -5.54 -14.54
C THR A 36 -2.99 -6.13 -13.20
N VAL A 37 -2.17 -7.18 -13.28
CA VAL A 37 -1.82 -8.01 -12.12
C VAL A 37 -0.90 -7.25 -11.15
N PHE A 38 -0.09 -6.34 -11.66
CA PHE A 38 0.94 -5.65 -10.88
C PHE A 38 0.38 -4.75 -9.77
N PRO A 39 -0.53 -3.77 -10.03
CA PRO A 39 -1.06 -2.92 -8.96
C PRO A 39 -1.77 -3.71 -7.86
N ALA A 40 -2.54 -4.73 -8.22
CA ALA A 40 -3.25 -5.58 -7.27
C ALA A 40 -2.29 -6.34 -6.34
N VAL A 41 -1.23 -6.91 -6.89
CA VAL A 41 -0.18 -7.60 -6.14
C VAL A 41 0.53 -6.63 -5.19
N MET A 42 0.88 -5.43 -5.65
CA MET A 42 1.54 -4.42 -4.81
C MET A 42 0.66 -3.97 -3.64
N VAL A 43 -0.64 -3.78 -3.87
CA VAL A 43 -1.61 -3.47 -2.81
C VAL A 43 -1.66 -4.61 -1.79
N ALA A 44 -1.76 -5.86 -2.23
CA ALA A 44 -1.84 -7.01 -1.33
C ALA A 44 -0.57 -7.18 -0.46
N ILE A 45 0.62 -7.02 -1.04
CA ILE A 45 1.88 -7.13 -0.31
C ILE A 45 2.05 -6.00 0.69
N SER A 46 1.82 -4.76 0.26
CA SER A 46 1.94 -3.59 1.14
C SER A 46 0.98 -3.71 2.32
N TYR A 47 -0.26 -4.14 2.07
CA TYR A 47 -1.25 -4.45 3.09
C TYR A 47 -0.73 -5.49 4.09
N MET A 48 -0.23 -6.62 3.59
CA MET A 48 0.27 -7.71 4.43
C MET A 48 1.46 -7.27 5.30
N LEU A 49 2.43 -6.57 4.73
CA LEU A 49 3.64 -6.12 5.43
C LEU A 49 3.32 -5.07 6.49
N ILE A 50 2.46 -4.10 6.18
CA ILE A 50 2.10 -3.02 7.10
C ILE A 50 1.24 -3.54 8.25
N LEU A 51 0.26 -4.40 7.95
CA LEU A 51 -0.57 -5.03 8.98
C LEU A 51 0.29 -5.88 9.92
N SER A 52 1.21 -6.67 9.35
CA SER A 52 2.16 -7.47 10.14
C SER A 52 3.06 -6.60 11.00
N GLY A 53 3.58 -5.49 10.46
CA GLY A 53 4.43 -4.54 11.20
C GLY A 53 3.69 -3.97 12.40
N CYS A 54 2.47 -3.49 12.19
CA CYS A 54 1.59 -3.03 13.25
C CYS A 54 1.27 -4.11 14.29
N ALA A 55 1.10 -5.37 13.87
CA ALA A 55 0.83 -6.50 14.76
C ALA A 55 2.02 -6.80 15.68
N TYR A 56 3.24 -6.83 15.13
CA TYR A 56 4.46 -7.07 15.89
C TYR A 56 4.76 -5.93 16.85
N GLU A 57 4.54 -4.67 16.45
CA GLU A 57 4.71 -3.52 17.35
C GLU A 57 3.76 -3.58 18.54
N ASN A 58 2.50 -3.95 18.31
CA ASN A 58 1.53 -4.10 19.38
C ASN A 58 1.85 -5.31 20.28
N LYS A 59 2.31 -6.42 19.71
CA LYS A 59 2.71 -7.62 20.46
C LYS A 59 3.90 -7.35 21.38
N ASN A 60 4.85 -6.55 20.92
CA ASN A 60 6.08 -6.24 21.65
C ASN A 60 5.99 -4.94 22.47
N ASN A 61 4.81 -4.32 22.61
CA ASN A 61 4.62 -3.03 23.26
C ASN A 61 5.64 -1.97 22.79
N SER A 62 5.97 -1.99 21.50
CA SER A 62 7.02 -1.14 20.93
C SER A 62 6.69 0.34 21.07
N ASP A 63 5.40 0.70 21.12
CA ASP A 63 4.93 2.06 21.38
C ASP A 63 5.44 2.61 22.73
N LEU A 64 5.38 1.81 23.81
CA LEU A 64 5.87 2.20 25.14
C LEU A 64 7.39 2.37 25.13
N MET A 65 8.10 1.40 24.58
CA MET A 65 9.56 1.43 24.50
C MET A 65 10.08 2.63 23.70
N LEU A 66 9.43 2.95 22.57
CA LEU A 66 9.81 4.07 21.72
C LEU A 66 9.53 5.42 22.37
N ASN A 67 8.50 5.52 23.21
CA ASN A 67 8.18 6.75 23.95
C ASN A 67 9.05 6.96 25.19
N SER A 68 9.67 5.90 25.74
CA SER A 68 10.68 6.03 26.80
C SER A 68 12.03 6.54 26.29
N LEU A 69 12.26 6.50 24.98
CA LEU A 69 13.45 7.04 24.33
C LEU A 69 13.28 8.54 24.03
N PRO A 70 14.36 9.34 23.98
CA PRO A 70 14.32 10.75 23.62
C PRO A 70 14.12 10.96 22.10
N ILE A 71 13.09 10.31 21.53
CA ILE A 71 12.75 10.36 20.12
C ILE A 71 11.47 11.19 19.96
N PRO A 72 11.47 12.24 19.11
CA PRO A 72 10.26 13.00 18.88
C PRO A 72 9.19 12.13 18.19
N ARG A 73 7.96 12.20 18.70
CA ARG A 73 6.79 11.48 18.17
C ARG A 73 6.59 11.66 16.66
N SER A 74 6.95 12.82 16.10
CA SER A 74 6.89 13.07 14.65
C SER A 74 7.81 12.15 13.84
N ARG A 75 8.99 11.80 14.36
CA ARG A 75 9.92 10.87 13.68
C ARG A 75 9.39 9.44 13.67
N ILE A 76 8.63 9.03 14.68
CA ILE A 76 8.01 7.70 14.74
C ILE A 76 6.94 7.58 13.66
N VAL A 77 6.03 8.55 13.58
CA VAL A 77 4.99 8.59 12.54
C VAL A 77 5.63 8.67 11.15
N ALA A 78 6.59 9.58 10.94
CA ALA A 78 7.23 9.75 9.64
C ALA A 78 8.03 8.52 9.19
N ALA A 79 8.69 7.81 10.11
CA ALA A 79 9.36 6.55 9.78
C ALA A 79 8.37 5.50 9.26
N LYS A 80 7.16 5.45 9.81
CA LYS A 80 6.12 4.49 9.41
C LYS A 80 5.48 4.83 8.06
N TYR A 81 5.36 6.11 7.73
CA TYR A 81 4.94 6.52 6.38
C TYR A 81 6.04 6.25 5.34
N LEU A 82 7.31 6.46 5.70
CA LEU A 82 8.45 6.16 4.83
C LEU A 82 8.64 4.65 4.59
N SER A 83 8.35 3.80 5.58
CA SER A 83 8.48 2.35 5.42
C SER A 83 7.52 1.78 4.38
N ILE A 84 6.39 2.45 4.09
CA ILE A 84 5.48 2.09 2.98
C ILE A 84 6.24 2.09 1.65
N PHE A 85 7.00 3.15 1.36
CA PHE A 85 7.75 3.26 0.11
C PHE A 85 8.90 2.26 0.04
N VAL A 86 9.51 1.93 1.17
CA VAL A 86 10.53 0.87 1.25
C VAL A 86 9.91 -0.49 0.93
N PHE A 87 8.73 -0.81 1.48
CA PHE A 87 8.02 -2.05 1.18
C PHE A 87 7.53 -2.12 -0.26
N LEU A 88 7.12 -0.99 -0.85
CA LEU A 88 6.78 -0.89 -2.27
C LEU A 88 7.98 -1.20 -3.16
N GLY A 89 9.12 -0.55 -2.92
CA GLY A 89 10.34 -0.81 -3.68
C GLY A 89 10.80 -2.26 -3.55
N TRP A 90 10.70 -2.82 -2.34
CA TRP A 90 11.01 -4.23 -2.10
C TRP A 90 10.06 -5.19 -2.84
N GLY A 91 8.75 -4.94 -2.79
CA GLY A 91 7.75 -5.71 -3.53
C GLY A 91 8.00 -5.66 -5.04
N MET A 92 8.33 -4.48 -5.58
CA MET A 92 8.66 -4.31 -7.00
C MET A 92 9.88 -5.12 -7.41
N ILE A 93 10.96 -5.12 -6.62
CA ILE A 93 12.16 -5.92 -6.89
C ILE A 93 11.84 -7.41 -6.93
N ILE A 94 11.10 -7.92 -5.94
CA ILE A 94 10.73 -9.34 -5.91
C ILE A 94 9.82 -9.68 -7.10
N TYR A 95 8.85 -8.83 -7.41
CA TYR A 95 7.96 -9.04 -8.55
C TYR A 95 8.74 -9.18 -9.85
N LEU A 96 9.69 -8.27 -10.13
CA LEU A 96 10.55 -8.33 -11.31
C LEU A 96 11.37 -9.62 -11.37
N ILE A 97 11.92 -10.06 -10.24
CA ILE A 97 12.68 -11.32 -10.16
C ILE A 97 11.76 -12.51 -10.49
N VAL A 98 10.57 -12.58 -9.90
CA VAL A 98 9.61 -13.67 -10.12
C VAL A 98 9.13 -13.72 -11.57
N VAL A 99 8.78 -12.58 -12.15
CA VAL A 99 8.36 -12.49 -13.57
C VAL A 99 9.47 -12.95 -14.50
N LYS A 100 10.72 -12.54 -14.24
CA LYS A 100 11.88 -12.97 -15.03
C LYS A 100 12.16 -14.47 -14.89
N LEU A 101 12.00 -15.03 -13.69
CA LEU A 101 12.13 -16.48 -13.49
C LEU A 101 11.05 -17.26 -14.25
N PHE A 102 9.81 -16.75 -14.26
CA PHE A 102 8.71 -17.40 -14.96
C PHE A 102 8.87 -17.38 -16.48
N SER A 103 9.40 -16.29 -17.04
CA SER A 103 9.70 -16.22 -18.47
C SER A 103 10.83 -17.17 -18.88
N MET A 104 11.82 -17.40 -18.01
CA MET A 104 12.88 -18.41 -18.24
C MET A 104 12.34 -19.85 -18.24
N ILE A 105 11.35 -20.15 -17.40
CA ILE A 105 10.75 -21.49 -17.27
C ILE A 105 9.71 -21.75 -18.40
N LYS A 106 9.43 -20.75 -19.26
CA LYS A 106 8.39 -20.81 -20.32
C LYS A 106 7.02 -21.24 -19.78
N LEU A 107 6.68 -20.79 -18.57
CA LEU A 107 5.33 -20.97 -18.05
C LEU A 107 4.36 -20.19 -18.95
N PRO A 108 3.18 -20.74 -19.30
CA PRO A 108 2.20 -20.10 -20.18
C PRO A 108 1.44 -18.95 -19.47
N ILE A 109 2.14 -18.12 -18.70
CA ILE A 109 1.57 -16.98 -18.01
C ILE A 109 1.84 -15.77 -18.90
N GLU A 110 0.80 -15.23 -19.51
CA GLU A 110 0.87 -13.96 -20.23
C GLU A 110 1.01 -12.85 -19.19
N ILE A 111 2.24 -12.48 -18.90
CA ILE A 111 2.55 -11.37 -18.00
C ILE A 111 2.68 -10.15 -18.90
N SER A 112 1.74 -9.22 -18.78
CA SER A 112 1.82 -7.94 -19.48
C SER A 112 3.10 -7.20 -19.04
N PRO A 113 3.81 -6.55 -19.98
CA PRO A 113 4.99 -5.76 -19.63
C PRO A 113 4.59 -4.65 -18.65
N LEU A 114 5.45 -4.41 -17.66
CA LEU A 114 5.26 -3.35 -16.68
C LEU A 114 5.15 -2.00 -17.38
N SER A 115 3.96 -1.42 -17.37
CA SER A 115 3.73 -0.08 -17.90
C SER A 115 3.96 0.98 -16.82
N LEU A 116 4.25 2.22 -17.25
CA LEU A 116 4.32 3.36 -16.32
C LEU A 116 2.96 3.62 -15.65
N GLU A 117 1.86 3.32 -16.33
CA GLU A 117 0.50 3.45 -15.80
C GLU A 117 0.26 2.47 -14.66
N ASP A 118 0.75 1.23 -14.76
CA ASP A 118 0.70 0.24 -13.67
C ASP A 118 1.49 0.69 -12.44
N LEU A 119 2.65 1.30 -12.66
CA LEU A 119 3.49 1.80 -11.57
C LEU A 119 2.82 2.96 -10.83
N ILE A 120 2.25 3.91 -11.58
CA ILE A 120 1.52 5.05 -11.02
C ILE A 120 0.26 4.57 -10.30
N GLY A 121 -0.48 3.64 -10.90
CA GLY A 121 -1.65 3.01 -10.29
C GLY A 121 -1.33 2.27 -8.99
N ALA A 122 -0.22 1.54 -8.95
CA ALA A 122 0.25 0.85 -7.76
C ALA A 122 0.61 1.83 -6.63
N ILE A 123 1.40 2.87 -6.94
CA ILE A 123 1.77 3.90 -5.95
C ILE A 123 0.53 4.61 -5.42
N PHE A 124 -0.40 4.98 -6.30
CA PHE A 124 -1.64 5.63 -5.92
C PHE A 124 -2.47 4.75 -4.99
N ALA A 125 -2.75 3.50 -5.39
CA ALA A 125 -3.59 2.58 -4.63
C ALA A 125 -3.00 2.25 -3.26
N VAL A 126 -1.69 2.00 -3.20
CA VAL A 126 -0.98 1.69 -1.96
C VAL A 126 -0.95 2.91 -1.03
N SER A 127 -0.67 4.10 -1.57
CA SER A 127 -0.67 5.34 -0.79
C SER A 127 -2.07 5.65 -0.26
N PHE A 128 -3.10 5.46 -1.07
CA PHE A 128 -4.49 5.69 -0.70
C PHE A 128 -4.94 4.76 0.44
N LEU A 129 -4.71 3.46 0.30
CA LEU A 129 -5.08 2.47 1.32
C LEU A 129 -4.39 2.79 2.66
N ASN A 130 -3.09 3.04 2.63
CA ASN A 130 -2.32 3.30 3.85
C ASN A 130 -2.61 4.67 4.47
N SER A 131 -3.00 5.65 3.65
CA SER A 131 -3.45 6.95 4.14
C SER A 131 -4.71 6.87 4.98
N ILE A 132 -5.57 5.89 4.74
CA ILE A 132 -6.76 5.67 5.57
C ILE A 132 -6.40 4.82 6.79
N TYR A 133 -5.59 3.77 6.59
CA TYR A 133 -5.26 2.84 7.65
C TYR A 133 -4.40 3.44 8.78
N LEU A 134 -3.32 4.17 8.44
CA LEU A 134 -2.36 4.64 9.44
C LEU A 134 -2.96 5.61 10.49
N PRO A 135 -3.79 6.62 10.12
CA PRO A 135 -4.45 7.46 11.12
C PRO A 135 -5.33 6.67 12.09
N ILE A 136 -6.03 5.66 11.59
CA ILE A 136 -6.90 4.80 12.38
C ILE A 136 -6.06 3.94 13.34
N PHE A 137 -4.94 3.41 12.86
CA PHE A 137 -3.95 2.70 13.69
C PHE A 137 -3.42 3.59 14.82
N PHE A 138 -2.97 4.81 14.51
CA PHE A 138 -2.43 5.71 15.53
C PHE A 138 -3.47 6.21 16.54
N LYS A 139 -4.75 6.30 16.13
CA LYS A 139 -5.85 6.73 17.01
C LYS A 139 -6.36 5.62 17.94
N PHE A 140 -6.61 4.43 17.41
CA PHE A 140 -7.34 3.37 18.13
C PHE A 140 -6.49 2.16 18.52
N GLY A 141 -5.22 2.14 18.13
CA GLY A 141 -4.32 1.00 18.33
C GLY A 141 -4.62 -0.17 17.40
N TYR A 142 -3.80 -1.23 17.50
CA TYR A 142 -3.81 -2.33 16.54
C TYR A 142 -5.15 -3.09 16.49
N ILE A 143 -5.72 -3.48 17.63
CA ILE A 143 -6.88 -4.40 17.69
C ILE A 143 -8.09 -3.83 16.94
N LYS A 144 -8.44 -2.56 17.20
CA LYS A 144 -9.56 -1.89 16.51
C LYS A 144 -9.21 -1.56 15.07
N SER A 145 -7.97 -1.14 14.79
CA SER A 145 -7.52 -0.84 13.43
C SER A 145 -7.52 -2.05 12.51
N ARG A 146 -7.26 -3.26 13.03
CA ARG A 146 -7.26 -4.51 12.25
C ARG A 146 -8.62 -4.78 11.64
N ILE A 147 -9.68 -4.68 12.45
CA ILE A 147 -11.06 -4.90 11.99
C ILE A 147 -11.41 -3.87 10.91
N ILE A 148 -11.11 -2.59 11.16
CA ILE A 148 -11.38 -1.52 10.20
C ILE A 148 -10.58 -1.70 8.90
N ASN A 149 -9.34 -2.18 8.98
CA ASN A 149 -8.51 -2.43 7.79
C ASN A 149 -9.06 -3.57 6.93
N VAL A 150 -9.63 -4.63 7.53
CA VAL A 150 -10.31 -5.68 6.78
C VAL A 150 -11.52 -5.12 6.02
N PHE A 151 -12.32 -4.26 6.66
CA PHE A 151 -13.42 -3.58 5.98
C PHE A 151 -12.94 -2.68 4.83
N ILE A 152 -11.90 -1.88 5.04
CA ILE A 152 -11.30 -1.02 4.01
C ILE A 152 -10.81 -1.86 2.82
N PHE A 153 -10.08 -2.95 3.09
CA PHE A 153 -9.59 -3.85 2.06
C PHE A 153 -10.75 -4.44 1.24
N LEU A 154 -11.80 -4.92 1.91
CA LEU A 154 -12.99 -5.46 1.24
C LEU A 154 -13.69 -4.40 0.38
N LEU A 155 -13.83 -3.18 0.90
CA LEU A 155 -14.42 -2.04 0.19
C LEU A 155 -13.61 -1.65 -1.05
N ILE A 156 -12.29 -1.73 -1.00
CA ILE A 156 -11.43 -1.42 -2.15
C ILE A 156 -11.52 -2.54 -3.20
N PHE A 157 -11.39 -3.81 -2.81
CA PHE A 157 -11.41 -4.91 -3.78
C PHE A 157 -12.80 -5.14 -4.42
N PHE A 158 -13.88 -5.09 -3.62
CA PHE A 158 -15.25 -5.31 -4.10
C PHE A 158 -15.96 -4.01 -4.51
N GLY A 159 -15.74 -2.92 -3.78
CA GLY A 159 -16.43 -1.65 -4.04
C GLY A 159 -15.82 -0.87 -5.20
N PHE A 160 -14.49 -0.90 -5.39
CA PHE A 160 -13.87 -0.19 -6.52
C PHE A 160 -14.18 -0.87 -7.86
N SER A 161 -14.17 -2.20 -7.91
CA SER A 161 -14.47 -2.95 -9.15
C SER A 161 -15.92 -2.75 -9.61
N ASN A 162 -16.88 -2.70 -8.68
CA ASN A 162 -18.29 -2.44 -8.99
C ASN A 162 -18.58 -0.95 -9.22
N GLY A 163 -17.93 -0.06 -8.46
CA GLY A 163 -18.06 1.38 -8.61
C GLY A 163 -17.54 1.87 -9.96
N VAL A 164 -16.38 1.38 -10.41
CA VAL A 164 -15.82 1.71 -11.73
C VAL A 164 -16.76 1.25 -12.85
N LYS A 165 -17.34 0.05 -12.76
CA LYS A 165 -18.35 -0.42 -13.74
C LYS A 165 -19.58 0.49 -13.77
N PHE A 166 -20.10 0.90 -12.61
CA PHE A 166 -21.23 1.82 -12.52
C PHE A 166 -20.92 3.23 -13.06
N PHE A 167 -19.70 3.72 -12.89
CA PHE A 167 -19.26 5.00 -13.45
C PHE A 167 -18.98 4.93 -14.96
N ILE A 168 -18.51 3.78 -15.46
CA ILE A 168 -18.30 3.52 -16.89
C ILE A 168 -19.63 3.38 -17.63
N ASP A 169 -20.63 2.72 -17.03
CA ASP A 169 -21.96 2.58 -17.64
C ASP A 169 -22.75 3.92 -17.67
N ASN A 170 -22.45 4.85 -16.75
CA ASN A 170 -23.09 6.18 -16.67
C ASN A 170 -22.27 7.30 -17.38
N GLN A 171 -21.56 6.95 -18.45
CA GLN A 171 -20.46 7.68 -19.11
C GLN A 171 -20.75 9.06 -19.74
N ASN A 172 -21.86 9.74 -19.43
CA ASN A 172 -22.16 11.02 -20.07
C ASN A 172 -21.36 12.21 -19.49
N ASN A 173 -20.83 12.14 -18.26
CA ASN A 173 -20.20 13.30 -17.62
C ASN A 173 -18.66 13.21 -17.44
N LEU A 174 -18.06 12.02 -17.46
CA LEU A 174 -16.59 11.84 -17.33
C LEU A 174 -15.84 11.85 -18.67
N SER A 175 -16.57 11.76 -19.78
CA SER A 175 -16.00 11.78 -21.14
C SER A 175 -15.47 13.16 -21.55
N LEU A 176 -15.85 14.24 -20.86
CA LEU A 176 -15.37 15.59 -21.13
C LEU A 176 -13.95 15.84 -20.59
N PHE A 177 -13.62 15.33 -19.40
CA PHE A 177 -12.28 15.45 -18.81
C PHE A 177 -11.24 14.56 -19.50
N SER A 178 -11.64 13.37 -19.96
CA SER A 178 -10.75 12.41 -20.61
C SER A 178 -10.48 12.73 -22.10
N LYS A 179 -11.38 13.45 -22.78
CA LYS A 179 -11.18 13.83 -24.20
C LYS A 179 -10.24 15.02 -24.39
N GLN A 180 -10.04 15.85 -23.36
CA GLN A 180 -9.22 17.08 -23.45
C GLN A 180 -7.85 16.96 -22.78
N ALA A 181 -7.70 16.08 -21.79
CA ALA A 181 -6.43 15.89 -21.08
C ALA A 181 -5.58 14.81 -21.75
N THR A 182 -4.29 15.11 -21.97
CA THR A 182 -3.32 14.09 -22.37
C THR A 182 -3.09 13.09 -21.22
N ASN A 183 -2.77 11.83 -21.54
CA ASN A 183 -2.48 10.79 -20.53
C ASN A 183 -1.47 11.25 -19.48
N PHE A 184 -0.51 12.10 -19.87
CA PHE A 184 0.49 12.69 -18.98
C PHE A 184 -0.11 13.67 -17.95
N GLN A 185 -1.05 14.52 -18.34
CA GLN A 185 -1.70 15.47 -17.43
C GLN A 185 -2.59 14.75 -16.41
N LEU A 186 -3.29 13.70 -16.84
CA LEU A 186 -4.09 12.86 -15.95
C LEU A 186 -3.20 12.13 -14.93
N ALA A 187 -2.09 11.54 -15.39
CA ALA A 187 -1.10 10.90 -14.51
C ALA A 187 -0.54 11.87 -13.46
N LEU A 188 -0.16 13.08 -13.86
CA LEU A 188 0.31 14.11 -12.94
C LEU A 188 -0.76 14.52 -11.92
N GLY A 189 -2.01 14.70 -12.35
CA GLY A 189 -3.12 15.02 -11.46
C GLY A 189 -3.34 13.95 -10.38
N ILE A 190 -3.28 12.67 -10.77
CA ILE A 190 -3.41 11.52 -9.85
C ILE A 190 -2.28 11.50 -8.83
N ILE A 191 -1.03 11.75 -9.26
CA ILE A 191 0.14 11.79 -8.37
C ILE A 191 0.03 12.94 -7.36
N ILE A 192 -0.34 14.14 -7.83
CA ILE A 192 -0.52 15.30 -6.96
C ILE A 192 -1.64 15.03 -5.94
N ALA A 193 -2.77 14.48 -6.39
CA ALA A 193 -3.87 14.12 -5.51
C ALA A 193 -3.42 13.10 -4.44
N ALA A 194 -2.70 12.03 -4.83
CA ALA A 194 -2.14 11.07 -3.88
C ALA A 194 -1.21 11.72 -2.85
N LEU A 195 -0.32 12.61 -3.29
CA LEU A 195 0.60 13.33 -2.40
C LEU A 195 -0.15 14.19 -1.38
N VAL A 196 -1.15 14.95 -1.83
CA VAL A 196 -1.97 15.79 -0.95
C VAL A 196 -2.72 14.93 0.07
N PHE A 197 -3.36 13.84 -0.37
CA PHE A 197 -4.03 12.91 0.54
C PHE A 197 -3.07 12.29 1.56
N PHE A 198 -1.88 11.89 1.12
CA PHE A 198 -0.86 11.28 1.98
C PHE A 198 -0.33 12.27 3.03
N LEU A 199 -0.13 13.54 2.66
CA LEU A 199 0.27 14.60 3.58
C LEU A 199 -0.82 14.90 4.61
N ILE A 200 -2.08 15.04 4.18
CA ILE A 200 -3.22 15.24 5.09
C ILE A 200 -3.31 14.08 6.08
N SER A 201 -3.20 12.85 5.59
CA SER A 201 -3.17 11.65 6.42
C SER A 201 -2.05 11.68 7.45
N TYR A 202 -0.84 12.07 7.05
CA TYR A 202 0.31 12.19 7.95
C TYR A 202 0.06 13.19 9.09
N PHE A 203 -0.48 14.37 8.79
CA PHE A 203 -0.79 15.37 9.82
C PHE A 203 -1.87 14.90 10.79
N ILE A 204 -2.89 14.20 10.30
CA ILE A 204 -3.94 13.61 11.14
C ILE A 204 -3.34 12.53 12.05
N SER A 205 -2.54 11.62 11.51
CA SER A 205 -1.81 10.60 12.27
C SER A 205 -0.93 11.20 13.36
N LEU A 206 -0.21 12.27 13.03
CA LEU A 206 0.67 12.97 13.96
C LEU A 206 -0.11 13.64 15.10
N LYS A 207 -1.27 14.24 14.79
CA LYS A 207 -2.17 14.82 15.81
C LYS A 207 -2.69 13.75 16.75
N PHE A 208 -3.15 12.61 16.23
CA PHE A 208 -3.64 11.51 17.06
C PHE A 208 -2.55 10.90 17.94
N TYR A 209 -1.34 10.70 17.39
CA TYR A 209 -0.24 10.11 18.16
C TYR A 209 0.33 11.06 19.23
N LYS A 210 0.29 12.38 19.00
CA LYS A 210 0.64 13.38 20.04
C LYS A 210 -0.37 13.43 21.18
N ASN A 211 -1.65 13.29 20.88
CA ASN A 211 -2.71 13.36 21.88
C ASN A 211 -2.97 12.03 22.59
N ARG A 212 -2.28 10.95 22.17
CA ARG A 212 -2.39 9.65 22.82
C ARG A 212 -1.59 9.65 24.12
N GLU A 213 -2.29 9.34 25.20
CA GLU A 213 -1.72 9.04 26.51
C GLU A 213 -1.21 7.58 26.48
N PHE A 214 -0.01 7.36 27.02
CA PHE A 214 0.70 6.08 27.04
C PHE A 214 0.97 5.66 28.47
#